data_AF-A0A355FTD5-F1
#
_entry.id   AF-A0A355FTD5-F1
#
_cell.length_a   1.000
_cell.length_b   1.000
_cell.length_c   1.000
_cell.angle_alpha   90.00
_cell.angle_beta   90.00
_cell.angle_gamma   90.00
#
_symmetry.space_group_name_H-M   'P 1'
#
loop_
_entity.id
_entity.type
_entity.pdbx_description
1 polymer ?
#
loop_
_entity_poly.entity_id
_entity_poly.type
_entity_poly.pdbx_seq_one_letter_code
_entity_poly.pdbx_strand_id
1 'polypeptide(L)' 'PFHTIQLFIDEDALELKRAVVKGREGTDVTYDVLTFKPQAKIPAGTFRFDPAKFPGVNLVDNRI' A
#
# COMPACT_ATOMS: atom_id res chain seq x y z
N PRO A 1 3.48 -11.89 -10.82
CA PRO A 1 4.00 -11.13 -11.97
C PRO A 1 2.93 -10.16 -12.50
N PHE A 2 3.15 -8.86 -12.32
CA PHE A 2 2.44 -7.81 -13.06
C PHE A 2 3.29 -7.45 -14.28
N HIS A 3 2.66 -7.04 -15.38
CA HIS A 3 3.41 -6.66 -16.58
C HIS A 3 3.62 -5.15 -16.66
N THR A 4 2.69 -4.35 -16.12
CA THR A 4 2.73 -2.89 -16.21
C THR A 4 2.07 -2.25 -15.00
N ILE A 5 2.68 -1.16 -14.53
CA ILE A 5 2.09 -0.23 -13.58
C ILE A 5 1.99 1.12 -14.27
N GLN A 6 0.79 1.68 -14.36
CA GLN A 6 0.57 3.04 -14.83
C GLN A 6 0.51 3.97 -13.62
N LEU A 7 1.35 5.00 -13.62
CA LEU A 7 1.42 6.00 -12.56
C LEU A 7 0.85 7.33 -13.08
N PHE A 8 0.04 7.97 -12.26
CA PHE A 8 -0.50 9.30 -12.51
C PHE A 8 0.14 10.24 -11.50
N ILE A 9 1.00 11.12 -12.00
CA ILE A 9 1.77 12.07 -11.20
C ILE A 9 1.19 13.46 -11.43
N ASP A 10 1.04 14.21 -10.35
CA ASP A 10 0.77 15.65 -10.41
C ASP A 10 2.06 16.37 -10.79
N GLU A 11 2.07 17.08 -11.92
CA GLU A 11 3.28 17.67 -12.49
C GLU A 11 3.80 18.88 -11.69
N ASP A 12 2.91 19.59 -10.97
CA ASP A 12 3.27 20.76 -10.18
C ASP A 12 3.79 20.35 -8.80
N ALA A 13 3.06 19.45 -8.13
CA ALA A 13 3.39 18.98 -6.79
C ALA A 13 4.44 17.86 -6.78
N LEU A 14 4.65 17.19 -7.91
CA LEU A 14 5.50 16.00 -8.06
C LEU A 14 5.05 14.85 -7.14
N GLU A 15 3.74 14.65 -7.03
CA GLU A 15 3.12 13.65 -6.14
C GLU A 15 2.37 12.56 -6.92
N LEU A 16 2.40 11.33 -6.42
CA LEU A 16 1.56 10.25 -6.93
C LEU A 16 0.09 10.51 -6.57
N LYS A 17 -0.80 10.53 -7.56
CA LYS A 17 -2.25 10.62 -7.37
C LYS A 17 -2.96 9.29 -7.57
N ARG A 18 -2.46 8.44 -8.47
CA ARG A 18 -3.03 7.11 -8.75
C ARG A 18 -1.99 6.13 -9.27
N ALA A 19 -2.16 4.86 -8.93
CA ALA A 19 -1.49 3.75 -9.58
C ALA A 19 -2.53 2.74 -10.12
N VAL A 20 -2.37 2.31 -11.37
CA VAL A 20 -3.13 1.20 -11.95
C VAL A 20 -2.17 0.05 -12.22
N VAL A 21 -2.35 -1.04 -11.48
CA VAL A 21 -1.55 -2.25 -11.62
C VAL A 21 -2.27 -3.22 -12.55
N LYS A 22 -1.66 -3.51 -13.71
CA LYS A 22 -2.17 -4.44 -14.71
C LYS A 22 -1.75 -5.87 -14.37
N GLY A 23 -2.72 -6.67 -13.94
CA GLY A 23 -2.54 -8.08 -13.64
C GLY A 23 -2.47 -8.93 -14.92
N ARG A 24 -1.78 -10.07 -14.84
CA ARG A 24 -1.61 -11.00 -15.97
C ARG A 24 -2.95 -11.55 -16.49
N GLU A 25 -3.91 -11.75 -15.60
CA GLU A 25 -5.23 -12.32 -15.92
C GLU A 25 -6.25 -11.26 -16.39
N GLY A 26 -5.78 -10.12 -16.91
CA GLY A 26 -6.65 -9.03 -17.38
C GLY A 26 -7.38 -8.29 -16.26
N THR A 27 -6.99 -8.50 -15.00
CA THR A 27 -7.53 -7.77 -13.85
C THR A 27 -6.69 -6.52 -13.59
N ASP A 28 -7.36 -5.38 -13.50
CA ASP A 28 -6.74 -4.12 -13.12
C ASP A 28 -7.07 -3.77 -11.68
N VAL A 29 -6.05 -3.44 -10.90
CA VAL A 29 -6.23 -2.92 -9.54
C VAL A 29 -5.84 -1.45 -9.54
N THR A 30 -6.80 -0.60 -9.16
CA THR A 30 -6.62 0.85 -9.07
C THR A 30 -6.45 1.28 -7.62
N TYR A 31 -5.40 2.04 -7.34
CA TYR A 31 -5.12 2.66 -6.05
C TYR A 31 -5.17 4.19 -6.21
N ASP A 32 -6.07 4.83 -5.48
CA ASP A 32 -6.21 6.29 -5.42
C ASP A 32 -5.57 6.87 -4.16
N VAL A 33 -4.73 7.88 -4.33
CA VAL A 33 -4.14 8.64 -3.21
C VAL A 33 -5.06 9.79 -2.86
N LEU A 34 -5.89 9.60 -1.83
CA LEU A 34 -6.82 10.62 -1.35
C LEU A 34 -6.14 11.74 -0.56
N THR A 35 -5.03 11.43 0.12
CA THR A 35 -4.27 12.40 0.91
C THR A 35 -2.80 12.04 0.88
N PHE A 36 -1.96 13.03 0.55
CA PHE A 36 -0.52 12.90 0.56
C PHE A 36 0.06 13.88 1.58
N LYS A 37 0.79 13.35 2.58
CA LYS A 37 1.39 14.16 3.66
C LYS A 37 2.88 13.84 3.80
N PRO A 38 3.76 14.63 3.18
CA PRO A 38 5.20 14.44 3.36
C PRO A 38 5.61 14.71 4.81
N GLN A 39 6.69 14.05 5.25
CA GLN A 39 7.27 14.23 6.60
C GLN A 39 6.28 14.02 7.76
N ALA A 40 5.28 13.16 7.58
CA ALA A 40 4.37 12.80 8.66
C ALA A 40 5.15 12.16 9.83
N LYS A 41 4.83 12.57 11.07
CA LYS A 41 5.35 11.92 12.28
C LYS A 41 4.69 10.54 12.40
N ILE A 42 5.46 9.48 12.20
CA ILE A 42 4.98 8.10 12.30
C ILE A 42 5.35 7.53 13.67
N PRO A 43 4.38 7.02 14.46
CA PRO A 43 4.68 6.33 15.71
C PRO A 43 5.58 5.09 15.49
N ALA A 44 6.48 4.82 16.43
CA ALA A 44 7.43 3.70 16.32
C ALA A 44 6.74 2.33 16.21
N GLY A 45 5.52 2.20 16.73
CA GLY A 45 4.72 0.97 16.66
C GLY A 45 3.99 0.75 15.33
N THR A 46 3.94 1.73 14.41
CA THR A 46 3.18 1.62 13.16
C THR A 46 3.66 0.47 12.27
N PHE A 47 4.95 0.16 12.30
CA PHE A 47 5.56 -0.90 11.49
C PHE A 47 5.73 -2.22 12.24
N ARG A 48 4.94 -2.43 13.30
CA ARG A 48 4.91 -3.69 14.07
C ARG A 48 3.49 -4.23 14.12
N PHE A 49 3.36 -5.53 13.87
CA PHE A 49 2.12 -6.24 14.16
C PHE A 49 2.07 -6.57 15.65
N ASP A 50 0.96 -6.19 16.30
CA ASP A 50 0.70 -6.48 17.71
C ASP A 50 -0.49 -7.44 17.81
N PRO A 51 -0.28 -8.74 18.08
CA PRO A 51 -1.35 -9.72 18.12
C PRO A 51 -2.36 -9.45 19.24
N ALA A 52 -1.98 -8.72 20.31
CA ALA A 52 -2.88 -8.37 21.40
C ALA A 52 -4.02 -7.44 20.94
N LYS A 53 -3.85 -6.74 19.81
CA LYS A 53 -4.90 -5.92 19.21
C LYS A 53 -5.94 -6.71 18.40
N PHE A 54 -5.72 -8.01 18.19
CA PHE A 54 -6.57 -8.87 17.35
C PHE A 54 -6.98 -10.16 18.09
N PRO A 55 -7.76 -10.06 19.18
CA PRO A 55 -8.18 -11.24 19.94
C PRO A 55 -9.04 -12.18 19.07
N GLY A 56 -8.83 -13.49 19.22
CA GLY A 56 -9.56 -14.52 18.48
C GLY A 56 -9.04 -14.83 17.07
N VAL A 57 -7.98 -14.15 16.62
CA VAL A 57 -7.31 -14.46 15.35
C VAL A 57 -6.14 -15.42 15.59
N ASN A 58 -6.01 -16.43 14.72
CA ASN A 58 -4.86 -17.32 14.72
C ASN A 58 -3.69 -16.67 13.97
N LEU A 59 -2.55 -16.52 14.63
CA LEU A 59 -1.31 -16.13 13.99
C LEU A 59 -0.65 -17.37 13.38
N VAL A 60 -0.54 -17.40 12.05
CA VAL A 60 0.19 -18.43 11.32
C VAL A 60 1.55 -17.88 10.92
N ASP A 61 2.61 -18.44 11.49
CA ASP A 61 3.99 -18.04 11.20
C ASP A 61 4.62 -19.00 10.18
N ASN A 62 4.77 -18.52 8.93
CA ASN A 62 5.33 -19.29 7.81
C ASN A 62 6.79 -18.90 7.51
N ARG A 63 7.52 -18.31 8.46
CA ARG A 63 8.93 -17.96 8.27
C ARG A 63 9.78 -19.24 8.32
N ILE A 64 10.66 -19.41 7.34
CA ILE A 64 11.68 -20.48 7.26
C ILE A 64 13.00 -20.03 7.87
#